data_AF-A0A0Q9SE61-F1
#
_entry.id   AF-A0A0Q9SE61-F1
#
_cell.length_a   1.000
_cell.length_b   1.000
_cell.length_c   1.000
_cell.angle_alpha   90.00
_cell.angle_beta   90.00
_cell.angle_gamma   90.00
#
_symmetry.space_group_name_H-M   'P 1'
#
loop_
_entity.id
_entity.type
_entity.pdbx_description
1 polymer ?
#
loop_
_entity_poly.entity_id
_entity_poly.type
_entity_poly.pdbx_seq_one_letter_code
_entity_poly.pdbx_strand_id
1 'polypeptide(L)'
;MGWVGKGEVQSAYGWNNKAMQDNVAGVTFAYDSTATYEVVCEFDNPGGHHVITNTKRSSVNTTVGSDSRTNSSGKQGPMTGWYLTGFGTVTSTGTNIPAVGDGCPGNSGLGAITSVTQTGTGTGGLYALWGGQSRLLTLTVATTTL
;
A
#
# COMPACT_ATOMS: atom_id res chain seq x y z
N MET A 1 -8.55 2.58 -11.61
CA MET A 1 -8.23 4.01 -11.78
C MET A 1 -8.93 4.79 -10.68
N GLY A 2 -8.26 5.78 -10.09
CA GLY A 2 -8.76 6.51 -8.91
C GLY A 2 -8.64 8.02 -9.06
N TRP A 3 -9.19 8.76 -8.10
CA TRP A 3 -9.10 10.22 -8.04
C TRP A 3 -8.54 10.64 -6.69
N VAL A 4 -7.64 11.62 -6.69
CA VAL A 4 -7.21 12.34 -5.48
C VAL A 4 -7.66 13.78 -5.62
N GLY A 5 -8.54 14.23 -4.74
CA GLY A 5 -8.91 15.63 -4.70
C GLY A 5 -7.79 16.49 -4.12
N LYS A 6 -7.83 17.78 -4.47
CA LYS A 6 -6.92 18.76 -3.87
C LYS A 6 -7.05 18.86 -2.36
N GLY A 7 -8.25 18.65 -1.81
CA GLY A 7 -8.56 18.88 -0.40
C GLY A 7 -7.80 17.89 0.48
N GLU A 8 -7.64 16.67 -0.01
CA GLU A 8 -6.92 15.58 0.63
C GLU A 8 -5.43 15.91 0.73
N VAL A 9 -4.82 16.40 -0.35
CA VAL A 9 -3.41 16.84 -0.34
C VAL A 9 -3.23 18.09 0.52
N GLN A 10 -4.14 19.06 0.44
CA GLN A 10 -4.12 20.27 1.26
C GLN A 10 -4.18 19.94 2.75
N SER A 11 -5.06 19.03 3.15
CA SER A 11 -5.21 18.62 4.54
C SER A 11 -3.97 17.88 5.04
N ALA A 12 -3.41 16.99 4.21
CA ALA A 12 -2.22 16.21 4.54
C ALA A 12 -0.95 17.08 4.74
N TYR A 13 -0.85 18.20 4.02
CA TYR A 13 0.29 19.11 4.09
C TYR A 13 0.02 20.43 4.85
N GLY A 14 -1.22 20.67 5.31
CA GLY A 14 -1.61 21.93 5.93
C GLY A 14 -1.57 23.14 4.97
N TRP A 15 -1.77 22.92 3.67
CA TRP A 15 -1.66 23.96 2.66
C TRP A 15 -2.94 24.73 2.43
N ASN A 16 -2.83 26.06 2.38
CA ASN A 16 -3.88 26.91 1.82
C ASN A 16 -3.96 26.77 0.29
N ASN A 17 -4.98 27.38 -0.32
CA ASN A 17 -5.19 27.24 -1.77
C ASN A 17 -4.03 27.82 -2.59
N LYS A 18 -3.37 28.89 -2.14
CA LYS A 18 -2.22 29.47 -2.86
C LYS A 18 -1.03 28.49 -2.85
N ALA A 19 -0.63 28.02 -1.68
CA ALA A 19 0.48 27.08 -1.53
C ALA A 19 0.25 25.80 -2.35
N MET A 20 -0.99 25.30 -2.37
CA MET A 20 -1.34 24.16 -3.23
C MET A 20 -1.10 24.46 -4.71
N GLN A 21 -1.58 25.61 -5.22
CA GLN A 21 -1.42 25.94 -6.64
C GLN A 21 0.04 26.20 -7.01
N ASP A 22 0.85 26.72 -6.08
CA ASP A 22 2.29 26.91 -6.31
C ASP A 22 3.04 25.56 -6.36
N ASN A 23 2.55 24.55 -5.63
CA ASN A 23 3.24 23.29 -5.40
C ASN A 23 2.76 22.12 -6.27
N VAL A 24 1.60 22.24 -6.93
CA VAL A 24 0.93 21.18 -7.71
C VAL A 24 1.86 20.39 -8.61
N ALA A 25 2.70 21.10 -9.37
CA ALA A 25 3.56 20.48 -10.38
C ALA A 25 4.61 19.53 -9.77
N GLY A 26 4.92 19.69 -8.48
CA GLY A 26 5.85 18.84 -7.75
C GLY A 26 5.18 17.74 -6.91
N VAL A 27 3.85 17.65 -6.89
CA VAL A 27 3.15 16.59 -6.14
C VAL A 27 3.12 15.33 -6.97
N THR A 28 3.61 14.24 -6.39
CA THR A 28 3.52 12.89 -6.96
C THR A 28 2.89 11.95 -5.94
N PHE A 29 2.55 10.73 -6.36
CA PHE A 29 1.87 9.77 -5.49
C PHE A 29 2.63 8.44 -5.42
N ALA A 30 2.57 7.83 -4.26
CA ALA A 30 3.04 6.47 -4.03
C ALA A 30 1.99 5.69 -3.24
N TYR A 31 1.92 4.39 -3.46
CA TYR A 31 1.12 3.50 -2.65
C TYR A 31 2.06 2.58 -1.88
N ASP A 32 1.88 2.55 -0.56
CA ASP A 32 2.57 1.63 0.32
C ASP A 32 1.52 0.82 1.08
N SER A 33 1.65 -0.50 1.09
CA SER A 33 0.80 -1.36 1.91
C SER A 33 1.63 -2.46 2.50
N THR A 34 1.43 -2.71 3.79
CA THR A 34 2.07 -3.80 4.50
C THR A 34 1.01 -4.83 4.88
N ALA A 35 1.31 -6.12 4.71
CA ALA A 35 0.47 -7.23 5.15
C ALA A 35 1.27 -8.13 6.10
N THR A 36 0.59 -8.64 7.11
CA THR A 36 1.13 -9.58 8.09
C THR A 36 0.42 -10.92 7.93
N TYR A 37 1.20 -11.98 7.84
CA TYR A 37 0.73 -13.35 7.67
C TYR A 37 1.20 -14.20 8.85
N GLU A 38 0.32 -15.07 9.29
CA GLU A 38 0.65 -16.19 10.15
C GLU A 38 0.79 -17.44 9.29
N VAL A 39 1.93 -18.12 9.44
CA VAL A 39 2.28 -19.33 8.70
C VAL A 39 2.39 -20.46 9.70
N VAL A 40 1.57 -21.50 9.52
CA VAL A 40 1.58 -22.71 10.34
C VAL A 40 2.27 -23.83 9.58
N CYS A 41 3.27 -24.42 10.22
CA CYS A 41 3.97 -25.61 9.80
C CYS A 41 3.62 -26.75 10.75
N GLU A 42 3.30 -27.92 10.20
CA GLU A 42 3.03 -29.11 11.00
C GLU A 42 3.91 -30.27 10.53
N PHE A 43 4.44 -31.03 11.49
CA PHE A 43 5.16 -32.27 11.22
C PHE A 43 5.16 -33.23 12.39
N ASP A 44 5.27 -34.50 12.07
CA ASP A 44 5.53 -35.56 13.03
C ASP A 44 7.00 -35.99 12.97
N ASN A 45 7.58 -36.26 14.13
CA ASN A 45 8.87 -36.92 14.25
C ASN A 45 8.80 -38.01 15.34
N PRO A 46 9.84 -38.83 15.53
CA PRO A 46 9.84 -39.86 16.58
C PRO A 46 9.62 -39.33 18.01
N GLY A 47 9.75 -38.02 18.23
CA GLY A 47 9.46 -37.34 19.49
C GLY A 47 8.04 -36.80 19.62
N GLY A 48 7.18 -36.94 18.60
CA GLY A 48 5.78 -36.54 18.63
C GLY A 48 5.36 -35.59 17.50
N HIS A 49 4.15 -35.05 17.63
CA HIS A 49 3.54 -34.08 16.73
C HIS A 49 3.97 -32.65 17.08
N HIS A 50 4.36 -31.85 16.09
CA HIS A 50 4.84 -30.49 16.26
C HIS A 50 4.06 -29.52 15.37
N VAL A 51 3.69 -28.38 15.96
CA VAL A 51 3.06 -27.25 15.26
C VAL A 51 3.93 -26.02 15.50
N ILE A 52 4.40 -25.40 14.42
CA ILE A 52 5.21 -24.18 14.45
C ILE A 52 4.44 -23.06 13.76
N THR A 53 4.19 -21.98 14.50
CA THR A 53 3.56 -20.76 13.98
C THR A 53 4.61 -19.67 13.82
N ASN A 54 4.70 -19.10 12.61
CA ASN A 54 5.62 -18.02 12.28
C ASN A 54 4.89 -16.82 11.71
N THR A 55 5.19 -15.62 12.23
CA THR A 55 4.70 -14.38 11.65
C THR A 55 5.64 -13.90 10.55
N LYS A 56 5.07 -13.54 9.38
CA LYS A 56 5.79 -13.01 8.22
C LYS A 56 5.16 -11.68 7.79
N ARG A 57 5.98 -10.79 7.24
CA ARG A 57 5.54 -9.48 6.76
C ARG A 57 5.98 -9.28 5.31
N SER A 58 5.05 -8.78 4.50
CA SER A 58 5.28 -8.35 3.12
C SER A 58 4.82 -6.91 2.96
N SER A 59 5.56 -6.13 2.18
CA SER A 59 5.29 -4.73 1.90
C SER A 59 5.33 -4.50 0.40
N VAL A 60 4.32 -3.81 -0.12
CA VAL A 60 4.21 -3.41 -1.52
C VAL A 60 4.42 -1.91 -1.59
N ASN A 61 5.38 -1.47 -2.40
CA ASN A 61 5.65 -0.06 -2.66
C ASN A 61 5.68 0.20 -4.17
N THR A 62 4.96 1.23 -4.60
CA THR A 62 4.90 1.63 -6.01
C THR A 62 4.64 3.11 -6.15
N THR A 63 5.25 3.74 -7.16
CA THR A 63 4.80 5.04 -7.64
C THR A 63 3.43 4.90 -8.31
N VAL A 64 2.60 5.92 -8.22
CA VAL A 64 1.30 5.97 -8.90
C VAL A 64 1.36 7.06 -9.96
N GLY A 65 1.12 6.68 -11.21
CA GLY A 65 1.01 7.64 -12.30
C GLY A 65 -0.19 8.56 -12.04
N SER A 66 -0.03 9.85 -12.31
CA SER A 66 -1.07 10.82 -12.02
C SER A 66 -1.10 12.00 -12.96
N ASP A 67 -2.29 12.41 -13.40
CA ASP A 67 -2.50 13.59 -14.22
C ASP A 67 -3.29 14.65 -13.44
N SER A 68 -2.67 15.80 -13.21
CA SER A 68 -3.35 16.94 -12.58
C SER A 68 -4.42 17.52 -13.50
N ARG A 69 -5.58 17.87 -12.96
CA ARG A 69 -6.69 18.48 -13.71
C ARG A 69 -7.06 19.84 -13.16
N THR A 70 -7.25 20.80 -14.07
CA THR A 70 -7.86 22.10 -13.79
C THR A 70 -9.32 22.09 -14.23
N ASN A 71 -10.22 22.72 -13.47
CA ASN A 71 -11.66 22.70 -13.80
C ASN A 71 -12.06 23.61 -14.97
N SER A 72 -11.15 24.45 -15.47
CA SER A 72 -11.52 25.45 -16.44
C SER A 72 -11.20 24.97 -17.85
N SER A 73 -12.22 24.99 -18.70
CA SER A 73 -12.17 24.80 -20.14
C SER A 73 -11.13 25.72 -20.82
N GLY A 74 -9.85 25.38 -20.71
CA GLY A 74 -8.73 26.07 -21.39
C GLY A 74 -8.25 27.38 -20.75
N LYS A 75 -8.60 27.71 -19.49
CA LYS A 75 -8.17 28.96 -18.84
C LYS A 75 -7.60 28.71 -17.44
N GLN A 76 -6.37 28.21 -17.31
CA GLN A 76 -5.53 28.24 -16.08
C GLN A 76 -6.31 28.30 -14.75
N GLY A 77 -7.29 27.40 -14.57
CA GLY A 77 -8.22 27.45 -13.45
C GLY A 77 -7.61 26.73 -12.27
N PRO A 78 -8.15 26.91 -11.07
CA PRO A 78 -7.60 26.23 -9.90
C PRO A 78 -7.60 24.73 -10.15
N MET A 79 -6.44 24.10 -9.95
CA MET A 79 -6.32 22.64 -9.97
C MET A 79 -7.31 22.04 -8.96
N THR A 80 -8.02 20.98 -9.35
CA THR A 80 -9.04 20.30 -8.53
C THR A 80 -8.56 19.00 -7.94
N GLY A 81 -7.58 18.36 -8.57
CA GLY A 81 -7.01 17.10 -8.12
C GLY A 81 -6.23 16.40 -9.23
N TRP A 82 -6.04 15.10 -9.03
CA TRP A 82 -5.29 14.23 -9.92
C TRP A 82 -6.06 12.96 -10.25
N TYR A 83 -6.07 12.58 -11.52
CA TYR A 83 -6.46 11.23 -11.93
C TYR A 83 -5.29 10.28 -11.75
N LEU A 84 -5.49 9.20 -11.00
CA LEU A 84 -4.51 8.14 -10.84
C LEU A 84 -4.63 7.18 -12.03
N THR A 85 -3.58 7.14 -12.85
CA THR A 85 -3.52 6.40 -14.11
C THR A 85 -3.02 4.96 -13.96
N GLY A 86 -2.58 4.59 -12.76
CA GLY A 86 -2.20 3.21 -12.42
C GLY A 86 -0.92 3.13 -11.60
N PHE A 87 -0.59 1.92 -11.18
CA PHE A 87 0.68 1.64 -10.52
C PHE A 87 1.81 1.57 -11.55
N GLY A 88 2.93 2.20 -11.22
CA GLY A 88 4.18 2.03 -11.94
C GLY A 88 4.84 0.70 -11.60
N THR A 89 6.17 0.68 -11.55
CA THR A 89 6.91 -0.51 -11.11
C THR A 89 6.56 -0.83 -9.66
N VAL A 90 5.94 -1.99 -9.47
CA VAL A 90 5.62 -2.51 -8.15
C VAL A 90 6.84 -3.22 -7.58
N THR A 91 7.29 -2.77 -6.42
CA THR A 91 8.31 -3.45 -5.65
C THR A 91 7.67 -4.12 -4.44
N SER A 92 7.92 -5.42 -4.31
CA SER A 92 7.54 -6.17 -3.11
C SER A 92 8.80 -6.39 -2.28
N THR A 93 8.74 -6.01 -1.02
CA THR A 93 9.83 -6.16 -0.05
C THR A 93 9.30 -6.94 1.16
N GLY A 94 10.18 -7.63 1.88
CA GLY A 94 9.79 -8.44 3.03
C GLY A 94 10.21 -9.90 2.89
N THR A 95 9.70 -10.72 3.79
CA THR A 95 10.04 -12.15 3.78
C THR A 95 9.19 -12.86 2.72
N ASN A 96 9.78 -13.80 1.97
CA ASN A 96 8.98 -14.66 1.10
C ASN A 96 7.92 -15.36 1.95
N ILE A 97 6.66 -15.20 1.56
CA ILE A 97 5.53 -15.86 2.22
C ILE A 97 5.41 -17.23 1.54
N PRO A 98 5.72 -18.33 2.25
CA PRO A 98 5.63 -19.66 1.65
C PRO A 98 4.19 -19.99 1.28
N ALA A 99 4.00 -20.88 0.33
CA ALA A 99 2.71 -21.44 0.00
C ALA A 99 2.37 -22.61 0.92
N VAL A 100 1.08 -22.91 1.07
CA VAL A 100 0.64 -24.19 1.66
C VAL A 100 1.21 -25.32 0.82
N GLY A 101 1.83 -26.31 1.48
CA GLY A 101 2.55 -27.41 0.85
C GLY A 101 4.07 -27.18 0.73
N ASP A 102 4.57 -25.96 0.93
CA ASP A 102 6.02 -25.73 0.98
C ASP A 102 6.64 -26.39 2.22
N GLY A 103 7.93 -26.69 2.15
CA GLY A 103 8.67 -27.24 3.27
C GLY A 103 8.74 -26.28 4.46
N CYS A 104 8.70 -26.83 5.66
CA CYS A 104 8.80 -26.03 6.88
C CYS A 104 10.12 -25.22 6.95
N PRO A 105 10.06 -23.91 7.27
CA PRO A 105 11.25 -23.08 7.40
C PRO A 105 12.10 -23.53 8.60
N GLY A 106 13.42 -23.57 8.46
CA GLY A 106 14.34 -23.93 9.57
C GLY A 106 15.01 -25.30 9.48
N ASN A 107 15.02 -25.93 8.30
CA ASN A 107 15.91 -27.05 7.97
C ASN A 107 15.64 -28.38 8.70
N SER A 108 14.40 -28.67 9.09
CA SER A 108 14.04 -30.03 9.52
C SER A 108 13.81 -30.98 8.33
N GLY A 109 13.48 -30.46 7.14
CA GLY A 109 13.10 -31.30 5.98
C GLY A 109 11.87 -32.17 6.24
N LEU A 110 11.22 -31.96 7.39
CA LEU A 110 10.07 -32.68 7.89
C LEU A 110 8.92 -31.68 7.97
N GLY A 111 7.77 -32.07 7.44
CA GLY A 111 6.56 -31.26 7.44
C GLY A 111 6.33 -30.42 6.21
N ALA A 112 5.13 -29.86 6.19
CA ALA A 112 4.71 -28.89 5.21
C ALA A 112 3.99 -27.73 5.91
N ILE A 113 3.99 -26.59 5.25
CA ILE A 113 3.10 -25.49 5.62
C ILE A 113 1.66 -25.97 5.41
N THR A 114 0.87 -25.98 6.48
CA THR A 114 -0.55 -26.40 6.47
C THR A 114 -1.50 -25.22 6.34
N SER A 115 -1.08 -24.04 6.82
CA SER A 115 -1.89 -22.82 6.76
C SER A 115 -1.04 -21.58 6.55
N VAL A 116 -1.57 -20.67 5.74
CA VAL A 116 -1.07 -19.30 5.58
C VAL A 116 -2.27 -18.38 5.67
N THR A 117 -2.36 -17.63 6.75
CA THR A 117 -3.50 -16.74 7.01
C THR A 117 -3.02 -15.31 7.13
N GLN A 118 -3.63 -14.38 6.39
CA GLN A 118 -3.38 -12.97 6.61
C GLN A 118 -4.02 -12.54 7.93
N THR A 119 -3.22 -12.20 8.92
CA THR A 119 -3.67 -11.83 10.27
C THR A 119 -3.71 -10.34 10.51
N GLY A 120 -3.15 -9.54 9.59
CA GLY A 120 -3.28 -8.09 9.65
C GLY A 120 -2.94 -7.40 8.33
N THR A 121 -3.59 -6.27 8.11
CA THR A 121 -3.08 -5.21 7.24
C THR A 121 -2.33 -4.23 8.13
N GLY A 122 -1.04 -4.02 7.84
CA GLY A 122 -0.24 -2.98 8.47
C GLY A 122 -0.71 -1.58 8.05
N THR A 123 -0.13 -0.55 8.66
CA THR A 123 -0.30 0.84 8.22
C THR A 123 0.17 0.99 6.77
N GLY A 124 -0.66 1.62 5.94
CA GLY A 124 -0.41 1.83 4.53
C GLY A 124 -1.59 2.51 3.86
N GLY A 125 -1.40 2.94 2.63
CA GLY A 125 -2.39 3.60 1.81
C GLY A 125 -1.74 4.39 0.69
N LEU A 126 -2.50 5.34 0.14
CA LEU A 126 -1.99 6.27 -0.85
C LEU A 126 -1.28 7.42 -0.13
N TYR A 127 -0.07 7.74 -0.56
CA TYR A 127 0.74 8.84 -0.06
C TYR A 127 0.88 9.90 -1.14
N ALA A 128 0.82 11.16 -0.73
CA ALA A 128 1.30 12.28 -1.54
C ALA A 128 2.75 12.60 -1.17
N LEU A 129 3.60 12.73 -2.18
CA LEU A 129 5.02 13.04 -2.07
C LEU A 129 5.28 14.44 -2.58
N TRP A 130 5.94 15.27 -1.76
CA TRP A 130 6.35 16.61 -2.15
C TRP A 130 7.52 17.09 -1.30
N GLY A 131 8.52 17.73 -1.93
CA GLY A 131 9.64 18.35 -1.20
C GLY A 131 10.44 17.38 -0.32
N GLY A 132 10.55 16.11 -0.72
CA GLY A 132 11.20 15.05 0.06
C GLY A 132 10.39 14.55 1.27
N GLN A 133 9.17 15.03 1.45
CA GLN A 133 8.24 14.54 2.48
C GLN A 133 7.23 13.58 1.88
N SER A 134 6.72 12.67 2.73
CA SER A 134 5.63 11.75 2.41
C SER A 134 4.51 11.92 3.43
N ARG A 135 3.27 12.02 2.95
CA ARG A 135 2.09 12.15 3.80
C ARG A 135 1.02 11.17 3.36
N LEU A 136 0.56 10.35 4.30
CA LEU A 136 -0.56 9.43 4.09
C LEU A 136 -1.82 10.26 3.80
N LEU A 137 -2.52 9.90 2.73
CA LEU A 137 -3.78 10.52 2.36
C LEU A 137 -4.93 9.77 3.02
N THR A 138 -5.77 10.52 3.73
CA THR A 138 -7.07 10.03 4.16
C THR A 138 -8.04 10.22 3.01
N LEU A 139 -8.24 9.17 2.21
CA LEU A 139 -9.20 9.20 1.12
C LEU A 139 -10.61 9.01 1.69
N THR A 140 -11.47 10.02 1.54
CA THR A 140 -12.90 9.86 1.83
C THR A 140 -13.55 9.15 0.67
N VAL A 141 -13.80 7.85 0.80
CA VAL A 141 -14.64 7.13 -0.16
C VAL A 141 -16.07 7.58 0.09
N ALA A 142 -16.67 8.31 -0.86
CA ALA A 142 -18.11 8.50 -0.86
C ALA A 142 -18.75 7.14 -1.13
N THR A 143 -19.29 6.50 -0.10
CA THR A 143 -20.15 5.33 -0.26
C THR A 143 -21.36 5.76 -1.08
N THR A 144 -21.34 5.42 -2.37
CA THR A 144 -22.50 5.54 -3.22
C THR A 144 -23.35 4.31 -2.92
N THR A 145 -24.36 4.46 -2.07
CA THR A 145 -25.46 3.50 -2.01
C THR A 145 -26.15 3.53 -3.37
N LEU A 146 -26.07 2.41 -4.11
CA LEU A 146 -26.85 2.17 -5.32
C LEU A 146 -28.32 1.97 -4.97
#